data_AF-A0A3Q0CWA6-F1
#
_entry.id   AF-A0A3Q0CWA6-F1
#
_cell.length_a   1.000
_cell.length_b   1.000
_cell.length_c   1.000
_cell.angle_alpha   90.00
_cell.angle_beta   90.00
_cell.angle_gamma   90.00
#
_symmetry.space_group_name_H-M   'P 1'
#
loop_
_entity.id
_entity.type
_entity.pdbx_description
1 polymer ?
#
loop_
_entity_poly.entity_id
_entity_poly.type
_entity_poly.pdbx_seq_one_letter_code
_entity_poly.pdbx_strand_id
1 'polypeptide(L)'
;MYTEGIIDLGDMIMQLVLCPPDEKQAKISLIKDRTKNRYLPAFEKVSRLFEALKSRLSSLPNVKKFLQPGSQRKPPTDEKALEEARKVFKFK
;
A
#
# COMPACT_ATOMS: atom_id res chain seq x y z
N MET A 1 3.70 4.72 14.00
CA MET A 1 3.90 3.26 13.86
C MET A 1 4.31 2.85 12.45
N TYR A 2 3.49 3.01 11.40
CA TYR A 2 3.87 2.61 10.03
C TYR A 2 4.77 3.63 9.31
N THR A 3 4.38 4.91 9.34
CA THR A 3 5.20 6.04 8.85
C THR A 3 6.51 6.16 9.61
N GLU A 4 6.47 6.13 10.93
CA GLU A 4 7.66 6.09 11.79
C GLU A 4 8.56 4.89 11.48
N GLY A 5 8.00 3.71 11.20
CA GLY A 5 8.78 2.53 10.85
C GLY A 5 9.48 2.65 9.49
N ILE A 6 8.82 3.29 8.51
CA ILE A 6 9.42 3.59 7.21
C ILE A 6 10.52 4.65 7.35
N ILE A 7 10.30 5.69 8.15
CA ILE A 7 11.28 6.74 8.41
C ILE A 7 12.52 6.14 9.09
N ASP A 8 12.33 5.36 10.17
CA ASP A 8 13.42 4.69 10.90
C ASP A 8 14.23 3.74 10.00
N LEU A 9 13.55 2.95 9.14
CA LEU A 9 14.24 2.08 8.17
C LEU A 9 14.97 2.89 7.09
N GLY A 10 14.36 3.97 6.61
CA GLY A 10 14.94 4.90 5.64
C GLY A 10 16.21 5.56 6.17
N ASP A 11 16.17 6.04 7.41
CA ASP A 11 17.33 6.64 8.09
C ASP A 11 18.48 5.63 8.23
N MET A 12 18.19 4.38 8.60
CA MET A 12 19.21 3.33 8.66
C MET A 12 19.84 3.05 7.29
N ILE A 13 19.03 3.06 6.21
CA ILE A 13 19.52 2.85 4.84
C ILE A 13 20.38 4.04 4.36
N MET A 14 19.96 5.28 4.65
CA MET A 14 20.71 6.48 4.28
C MET A 14 22.09 6.51 4.94
N GLN A 15 22.20 6.04 6.18
CA GLN A 15 23.48 5.93 6.89
C GLN A 15 24.46 4.92 6.27
N LEU A 16 24.01 4.00 5.41
CA LEU A 16 24.91 3.06 4.72
C LEU A 16 25.83 3.74 3.70
N VAL A 17 25.47 4.94 3.22
CA VAL A 17 26.27 5.70 2.25
C VAL A 17 27.46 6.38 2.92
N LEU A 18 27.33 6.75 4.19
CA LEU A 18 28.33 7.53 4.95
C LEU A 18 29.24 6.65 5.83
N CYS A 19 28.98 5.35 5.90
CA CYS A 19 29.65 4.46 6.83
C CYS A 19 31.00 3.94 6.30
N PRO A 20 32.02 3.79 7.17
CA PRO A 20 33.26 3.09 6.83
C PRO A 20 33.00 1.65 6.31
N PRO A 21 33.82 1.13 5.37
CA PRO A 21 33.58 -0.16 4.70
C PRO A 21 33.49 -1.37 5.64
N ASP A 22 34.25 -1.34 6.72
CA ASP A 22 34.37 -2.32 7.79
C ASP A 22 33.08 -2.48 8.62
N GLU A 23 32.35 -1.39 8.86
CA GLU A 23 31.08 -1.41 9.61
C GLU A 23 29.86 -1.71 8.72
N LYS A 24 30.01 -1.53 7.41
CA LYS A 24 28.90 -1.57 6.45
C LYS A 24 28.13 -2.90 6.48
N GLN A 25 28.85 -4.02 6.61
CA GLN A 25 28.25 -5.35 6.61
C GLN A 25 27.42 -5.62 7.87
N ALA A 26 27.89 -5.15 9.03
CA ALA A 26 27.16 -5.28 10.29
C ALA A 26 25.85 -4.47 10.25
N LYS A 27 25.89 -3.24 9.74
CA LYS A 27 24.69 -2.39 9.57
C LYS A 27 23.69 -3.00 8.58
N ILE A 28 24.16 -3.58 7.46
CA ILE A 28 23.28 -4.30 6.53
C ILE A 28 22.59 -5.49 7.21
N SER A 29 23.32 -6.25 8.03
CA SER A 29 22.74 -7.38 8.78
C SER A 29 21.64 -6.90 9.74
N LEU A 30 21.93 -5.84 10.51
CA LEU A 30 20.97 -5.23 11.44
C LEU A 30 19.71 -4.73 10.72
N ILE A 31 19.86 -4.06 9.57
CA ILE A 31 18.74 -3.57 8.76
C ILE A 31 17.88 -4.74 8.28
N LYS A 32 18.51 -5.80 7.75
CA LYS A 32 17.79 -7.00 7.30
C LYS A 32 17.03 -7.67 8.45
N ASP A 33 17.64 -7.76 9.62
CA ASP A 33 17.01 -8.32 10.82
C ASP A 33 15.78 -7.50 11.24
N ARG A 34 15.95 -6.18 11.42
CA ARG A 34 14.84 -5.28 11.77
C ARG A 34 13.72 -5.27 10.72
N THR A 35 14.07 -5.34 9.44
CA THR A 35 13.10 -5.46 8.34
C THR A 35 12.23 -6.70 8.49
N LYS A 36 12.85 -7.87 8.69
CA LYS A 36 12.15 -9.15 8.79
C LYS A 36 11.37 -9.30 10.09
N ASN A 37 11.94 -8.88 11.21
CA ASN A 37 11.40 -9.20 12.52
C ASN A 37 10.48 -8.11 13.08
N ARG A 38 10.58 -6.87 12.59
CA ARG A 38 9.83 -5.72 13.15
C ARG A 38 8.86 -5.10 12.15
N TYR A 39 9.34 -4.67 10.98
CA TYR A 39 8.51 -3.88 10.06
C TYR A 39 7.60 -4.76 9.19
N LEU A 40 8.10 -5.88 8.66
CA LEU A 40 7.30 -6.77 7.82
C LEU A 40 6.10 -7.37 8.57
N PRO A 41 6.23 -7.89 9.82
CA PRO A 41 5.09 -8.41 10.55
C PRO A 41 4.04 -7.33 10.88
N ALA A 42 4.49 -6.10 11.15
CA ALA A 42 3.58 -4.98 11.35
C ALA A 42 2.78 -4.65 10.08
N PHE A 43 3.42 -4.71 8.91
CA PHE A 43 2.74 -4.54 7.63
C PHE A 43 1.72 -5.64 7.35
N GLU A 44 2.10 -6.90 7.53
CA GLU A 44 1.21 -8.05 7.34
C GLU A 44 -0.02 -7.96 8.25
N LYS A 45 0.16 -7.52 9.51
CA LYS A 45 -0.94 -7.32 10.44
C LYS A 45 -1.93 -6.25 9.94
N VAL A 46 -1.44 -5.14 9.39
CA VAL A 46 -2.29 -4.09 8.79
C VAL A 46 -3.02 -4.61 7.56
N SER A 47 -2.34 -5.37 6.69
CA SER A 47 -2.96 -6.00 5.51
C SER A 47 -4.11 -6.92 5.90
N ARG A 48 -3.92 -7.78 6.92
CA ARG A 48 -4.99 -8.64 7.45
C ARG A 48 -6.16 -7.83 8.02
N LEU A 49 -5.88 -6.74 8.73
CA LEU A 49 -6.93 -5.85 9.23
C LEU A 49 -7.74 -5.22 8.10
N PHE A 50 -7.06 -4.81 7.02
CA PHE A 50 -7.72 -4.23 5.84
C PHE A 50 -8.66 -5.24 5.17
N GLU A 51 -8.23 -6.49 4.98
CA GLU A 51 -9.09 -7.54 4.42
C GLU A 51 -10.28 -7.86 5.33
N ALA A 52 -10.09 -7.92 6.65
CA ALA A 52 -11.19 -8.08 7.60
C ALA A 52 -12.18 -6.90 7.55
N LEU A 53 -11.67 -5.67 7.45
CA LEU A 53 -12.50 -4.48 7.32
C LEU A 53 -13.29 -4.48 6.00
N LYS A 54 -12.62 -4.78 4.88
CA LYS A 54 -13.24 -4.91 3.56
C LYS A 54 -14.36 -5.94 3.58
N SER A 55 -14.14 -7.11 4.20
CA SER A 55 -15.17 -8.13 4.38
C SER A 55 -16.38 -7.60 5.16
N ARG A 56 -16.14 -6.96 6.32
CA ARG A 56 -17.19 -6.35 7.15
C ARG A 56 -17.98 -5.24 6.44
N LEU A 57 -17.30 -4.40 5.67
CA LEU A 57 -17.96 -3.34 4.90
C LEU A 57 -18.79 -3.92 3.77
N SER A 58 -18.29 -4.94 3.08
CA SER A 58 -19.00 -5.59 1.97
C SER A 58 -20.26 -6.34 2.40
N SER A 59 -20.35 -6.77 3.67
CA SER A 59 -21.51 -7.49 4.20
C SER A 59 -22.64 -6.57 4.70
N LEU A 60 -22.41 -5.26 4.83
CA LEU A 60 -23.44 -4.30 5.23
C LEU A 60 -24.61 -4.29 4.22
N PRO A 61 -25.89 -4.23 4.63
CA PRO A 61 -27.03 -4.39 3.72
C PRO A 61 -27.03 -3.46 2.50
N ASN A 62 -26.78 -2.16 2.73
CA ASN A 62 -26.76 -1.15 1.66
C ASN A 62 -25.55 -1.33 0.73
N VAL A 63 -24.38 -1.63 1.29
CA VAL A 63 -23.15 -1.86 0.50
C VAL A 63 -23.30 -3.14 -0.31
N LYS A 64 -23.81 -4.21 0.30
CA LYS A 64 -24.10 -5.48 -0.36
C LYS A 64 -25.05 -5.30 -1.53
N LYS A 65 -26.15 -4.54 -1.36
CA LYS A 65 -27.07 -4.17 -2.44
C LYS A 65 -26.36 -3.36 -3.53
N PHE A 66 -25.50 -2.43 -3.16
CA PHE A 66 -24.73 -1.63 -4.12
C PHE A 66 -23.69 -2.44 -4.90
N LEU A 67 -23.15 -3.51 -4.32
CA LEU A 67 -22.18 -4.40 -4.96
C LEU A 67 -22.83 -5.46 -5.86
N GLN A 68 -24.16 -5.62 -5.82
CA GLN A 68 -24.87 -6.59 -6.67
C GLN A 68 -24.85 -6.17 -8.15
N PRO A 69 -24.90 -7.16 -9.08
CA PRO A 69 -25.10 -6.89 -10.50
C PRO A 69 -26.38 -6.07 -10.75
N GLY A 70 -26.32 -5.10 -11.67
CA GLY A 70 -27.45 -4.21 -11.97
C GLY A 70 -27.60 -3.01 -11.02
N SER A 71 -26.76 -2.91 -9.99
CA SER A 71 -26.61 -1.69 -9.20
C SER A 71 -26.05 -0.53 -10.04
N GLN A 72 -26.22 0.70 -9.56
CA GLN A 72 -25.64 1.92 -10.13
C GLN A 72 -24.09 1.97 -10.05
N ARG A 73 -23.44 0.91 -9.54
CA ARG A 73 -21.99 0.79 -9.52
C ARG A 73 -21.45 0.75 -10.95
N LYS A 74 -20.76 1.83 -11.33
CA LYS A 74 -20.08 1.92 -12.63
C LYS A 74 -18.93 0.89 -12.72
N PRO A 75 -18.70 0.30 -13.90
CA PRO A 75 -17.54 -0.56 -14.11
C PRO A 75 -16.24 0.25 -14.06
N PRO A 76 -15.08 -0.41 -13.91
CA PRO A 76 -13.79 0.21 -14.16
C PRO A 76 -13.76 0.86 -15.55
N THR A 77 -13.12 2.02 -15.64
CA THR A 77 -13.02 2.78 -16.88
C THR A 77 -12.32 1.97 -17.96
N ASP A 78 -12.97 1.83 -19.12
CA ASP A 78 -12.39 1.25 -20.31
C ASP A 78 -11.70 2.32 -21.16
N GLU A 79 -10.85 1.89 -22.10
CA GLU A 79 -10.10 2.80 -22.98
C GLU A 79 -11.04 3.70 -23.80
N LYS A 80 -12.22 3.20 -24.16
CA LYS A 80 -13.25 3.95 -24.88
C LYS A 80 -13.85 5.06 -24.03
N ALA A 81 -14.29 4.78 -22.80
CA ALA A 81 -14.77 5.84 -21.91
C ALA A 81 -13.67 6.85 -21.58
N LEU A 82 -12.40 6.43 -21.55
CA LEU A 82 -11.28 7.35 -21.35
C LEU A 82 -11.07 8.26 -22.56
N GLU A 83 -11.15 7.75 -23.79
CA GLU A 83 -11.03 8.55 -25.02
C GLU A 83 -12.21 9.50 -25.18
N GLU A 84 -13.43 9.06 -24.88
CA GLU A 84 -14.63 9.91 -24.82
C GLU A 84 -14.48 11.01 -23.77
N ALA A 85 -14.02 10.68 -22.56
CA ALA A 85 -13.76 11.68 -21.52
C ALA A 85 -12.71 12.70 -21.99
N ARG A 86 -11.63 12.26 -22.66
CA ARG A 86 -10.61 13.17 -23.22
C ARG A 86 -11.20 14.13 -24.26
N LYS A 87 -12.07 13.63 -25.14
CA LYS A 87 -12.79 14.45 -26.13
C LYS A 87 -13.76 15.45 -25.48
N VAL A 88 -14.55 15.00 -24.50
CA VAL A 88 -15.55 15.83 -23.79
C VAL A 88 -14.88 16.93 -22.96
N PHE A 89 -13.86 16.57 -22.17
CA PHE A 89 -13.17 17.51 -21.27
C PHE A 89 -12.03 18.27 -21.96
N LYS A 90 -11.78 18.01 -23.26
CA LYS A 90 -10.71 18.65 -24.05
C LYS A 90 -9.33 18.53 -23.39
N PHE A 91 -9.05 17.36 -22.81
CA PHE A 91 -7.69 17.06 -22.36
C PHE A 91 -6.78 17.02 -23.59
N LYS A 92 -5.74 17.86 -23.59
CA LYS A 92 -4.70 17.88 -24.63
C LYS A 92 -3.84 16.63 -24.58
#